data_AF-A0A960NM99-F1
#
_entry.id   AF-A0A960NM99-F1
#
_cell.length_a   1.000
_cell.length_b   1.000
_cell.length_c   1.000
_cell.angle_alpha   90.00
_cell.angle_beta   90.00
_cell.angle_gamma   90.00
#
_symmetry.space_group_name_H-M   'P 1'
#
loop_
_entity.id
_entity.type
_entity.pdbx_description
1 polymer ?
#
loop_
_entity_poly.entity_id
_entity_poly.type
_entity_poly.pdbx_seq_one_letter_code
_entity_poly.pdbx_strand_id
1 'polypeptide(L)'
;MNHDQTVAFANLLATYSIYAKKGETISIEGTTAAEPLILATYEALLKAGAYPVVRMMSPEMTEAFFTQAQAHHLDAIPRIETSIAKALDGSIRILSATNTRALSGIDPKRQTRYAIARRPMRKLILAKKWALTLYPTEAYAQDADMSLRQFEDFVFRANFLDRPNPAKAWNELEKKHQKLIAKLNGADQVRIVGDGTDLTMSIKGRTFISSVATHNVPSGEIFTGPIETSAEGTIRYDFPVCEGGR
;
A
#
# COMPACT_ATOMS: atom_id res chain seq x y z
N MET A 1 7.83 17.39 2.91
CA MET A 1 7.14 17.37 4.22
C MET A 1 8.10 17.91 5.25
N ASN A 2 7.62 18.71 6.20
CA ASN A 2 8.47 19.16 7.32
C ASN A 2 8.63 18.06 8.39
N HIS A 3 9.45 18.33 9.40
CA HIS A 3 9.73 17.38 10.48
C HIS A 3 8.47 16.95 11.25
N ASP A 4 7.66 17.91 11.71
CA ASP A 4 6.46 17.62 12.50
C ASP A 4 5.43 16.80 11.72
N GLN A 5 5.26 17.11 10.43
CA GLN A 5 4.40 16.34 9.53
C GLN A 5 4.88 14.88 9.39
N THR A 6 6.20 14.69 9.28
CA THR A 6 6.82 13.37 9.19
C THR A 6 6.64 12.56 10.47
N VAL A 7 6.80 13.20 11.64
CA VAL A 7 6.58 12.57 12.94
C VAL A 7 5.11 12.21 13.15
N ALA A 8 4.17 13.09 12.78
CA ALA A 8 2.74 12.78 12.85
C ALA A 8 2.38 11.58 11.97
N PHE A 9 2.96 11.50 10.77
CA PHE A 9 2.74 10.38 9.86
C PHE A 9 3.30 9.06 10.43
N ALA A 10 4.55 9.07 10.90
CA ALA A 10 5.15 7.92 11.56
C ALA A 10 4.33 7.40 12.75
N ASN A 11 3.80 8.32 13.58
CA ASN A 11 2.94 7.97 14.69
C ASN A 11 1.64 7.31 14.23
N LEU A 12 0.99 7.83 13.18
CA LEU A 12 -0.19 7.19 12.58
C LEU A 12 0.14 5.76 12.13
N LEU A 13 1.23 5.56 11.39
CA LEU A 13 1.64 4.24 10.89
C LEU A 13 1.90 3.25 12.03
N ALA A 14 2.68 3.65 13.04
CA ALA A 14 3.07 2.78 14.15
C ALA A 14 1.90 2.44 15.09
N THR A 15 1.10 3.45 15.46
CA THR A 15 0.13 3.32 16.57
C THR A 15 -1.30 3.03 16.10
N TYR A 16 -1.68 3.46 14.90
CA TYR A 16 -3.01 3.26 14.35
C TYR A 16 -3.02 2.17 13.27
N SER A 17 -2.14 2.26 12.27
CA SER A 17 -2.15 1.33 11.13
C SER A 17 -1.66 -0.06 11.51
N ILE A 18 -0.44 -0.16 12.04
CA ILE A 18 0.14 -1.43 12.51
C ILE A 18 -0.25 -1.76 13.95
N TYR A 19 -0.78 -0.78 14.71
CA TYR A 19 -1.17 -0.96 16.11
C TYR A 19 -0.08 -1.75 16.89
N ALA A 20 1.16 -1.28 16.76
CA ALA A 20 2.35 -1.96 17.25
C ALA A 20 2.29 -2.16 18.77
N LYS A 21 2.75 -3.33 19.22
CA LYS A 21 2.77 -3.70 20.64
C LYS A 21 4.19 -4.03 21.10
N LYS A 22 4.37 -3.97 22.43
CA LYS A 22 5.62 -4.34 23.08
C LYS A 22 6.05 -5.77 22.68
N GLY A 23 7.29 -5.90 22.22
CA GLY A 23 7.90 -7.18 21.85
C GLY A 23 7.61 -7.65 20.43
N GLU A 24 6.73 -6.98 19.67
CA GLU A 24 6.47 -7.31 18.27
C GLU A 24 7.65 -6.89 17.39
N THR A 25 8.02 -7.72 16.41
CA THR A 25 9.05 -7.41 15.42
C THR A 25 8.41 -6.87 14.14
N ILE A 26 8.64 -5.60 13.82
CA ILE A 26 7.98 -4.92 12.69
C ILE A 26 9.02 -4.50 11.64
N SER A 27 8.88 -4.93 10.39
CA SER A 27 9.76 -4.43 9.32
C SER A 27 9.34 -3.05 8.83
N ILE A 28 10.32 -2.23 8.45
CA ILE A 28 10.13 -0.98 7.73
C ILE A 28 10.88 -1.09 6.41
N GLU A 29 10.15 -1.10 5.30
CA GLU A 29 10.71 -1.30 3.96
C GLU A 29 10.49 -0.05 3.11
N GLY A 30 11.55 0.42 2.44
CA GLY A 30 11.47 1.58 1.57
C GLY A 30 12.79 1.84 0.87
N THR A 31 12.85 2.90 0.08
CA THR A 31 14.12 3.35 -0.50
C THR A 31 14.74 4.46 0.33
N THR A 32 16.00 4.81 0.04
CA THR A 32 16.67 5.98 0.63
C THR A 32 15.90 7.28 0.38
N ALA A 33 15.06 7.38 -0.65
CA ALA A 33 14.22 8.56 -0.88
C ALA A 33 13.19 8.79 0.23
N ALA A 34 12.85 7.76 1.02
CA ALA A 34 11.93 7.85 2.16
C ALA A 34 12.64 7.86 3.52
N GLU A 35 13.96 8.06 3.57
CA GLU A 35 14.75 8.01 4.80
C GLU A 35 14.13 8.83 5.96
N PRO A 36 13.64 10.07 5.75
CA PRO A 36 13.03 10.84 6.85
C PRO A 36 11.83 10.13 7.50
N LEU A 37 10.94 9.53 6.70
CA LEU A 37 9.78 8.81 7.22
C LEU A 37 10.16 7.44 7.81
N ILE A 38 11.15 6.75 7.23
CA ILE A 38 11.69 5.51 7.78
C ILE A 38 12.24 5.75 9.18
N LEU A 39 13.08 6.79 9.35
CA LEU A 39 13.66 7.15 10.65
C LEU A 39 12.60 7.51 11.67
N ALA A 40 11.65 8.38 11.32
CA ALA A 40 10.57 8.74 12.23
C ALA A 40 9.70 7.53 12.62
N THR A 41 9.44 6.61 11.68
CA THR A 41 8.68 5.37 11.93
C THR A 41 9.45 4.43 12.84
N TYR A 42 10.78 4.32 12.66
CA TYR A 42 11.66 3.56 13.54
C TYR A 42 11.57 4.07 14.98
N GLU A 43 11.65 5.39 15.20
CA GLU A 43 11.49 5.99 16.52
C GLU A 43 10.09 5.76 17.12
N ALA A 44 9.04 5.87 16.32
CA ALA A 44 7.66 5.66 16.78
C ALA A 44 7.43 4.20 17.21
N LEU A 45 7.99 3.22 16.49
CA LEU A 45 7.93 1.80 16.84
C LEU A 45 8.69 1.49 18.14
N LEU A 46 9.88 2.08 18.32
CA LEU A 46 10.62 1.95 19.57
C LEU A 46 9.84 2.52 20.77
N LYS A 47 9.21 3.68 20.59
CA LYS A 47 8.33 4.30 21.62
C LYS A 47 7.13 3.40 21.96
N ALA A 48 6.62 2.63 21.00
CA ALA A 48 5.58 1.62 21.22
C ALA A 48 6.09 0.31 21.85
N GLY A 49 7.41 0.16 22.03
CA GLY A 49 8.06 -1.03 22.59
C GLY A 49 8.27 -2.18 21.60
N ALA A 50 8.05 -1.94 20.30
CA ALA A 50 8.30 -2.91 19.24
C ALA A 50 9.80 -2.94 18.86
N TYR A 51 10.22 -4.02 18.19
CA TYR A 51 11.53 -4.19 17.59
C TYR A 51 11.47 -3.87 16.08
N PRO A 52 11.87 -2.66 15.65
CA PRO A 52 11.90 -2.33 14.23
C PRO A 52 13.05 -3.02 13.49
N VAL A 53 12.77 -3.53 12.29
CA VAL A 53 13.76 -4.10 11.36
C VAL A 53 13.75 -3.28 10.07
N VAL A 54 14.80 -2.47 9.86
CA VAL A 54 14.88 -1.58 8.68
C VAL A 54 15.43 -2.34 7.47
N ARG A 55 14.71 -2.24 6.34
CA ARG A 55 15.13 -2.73 5.03
C ARG A 55 15.07 -1.58 4.04
N MET A 56 16.12 -0.76 4.07
CA MET A 56 16.27 0.38 3.17
C MET A 56 17.11 -0.01 1.96
N MET A 57 16.63 0.39 0.78
CA MET A 57 17.25 0.07 -0.51
C MET A 57 17.59 1.35 -1.29
N SER A 58 18.59 1.32 -2.16
CA SER A 58 18.73 2.38 -3.17
C SER A 58 17.60 2.24 -4.21
N PRO A 59 17.07 3.35 -4.75
CA PRO A 59 16.00 3.32 -5.74
C PRO A 59 16.32 2.46 -6.98
N GLU A 60 17.58 2.38 -7.38
CA GLU A 60 18.06 1.72 -8.60
C GLU A 60 18.15 0.20 -8.47
N MET A 61 18.15 -0.34 -7.24
CA MET A 61 18.36 -1.78 -7.00
C MET A 61 17.32 -2.66 -7.69
N THR A 62 16.07 -2.19 -7.83
CA THR A 62 15.01 -2.96 -8.50
C THR A 62 15.28 -3.11 -10.00
N GLU A 63 15.66 -2.02 -10.67
CA GLU A 63 16.03 -2.04 -12.09
C GLU A 63 17.31 -2.84 -12.33
N ALA A 64 18.33 -2.64 -11.48
CA ALA A 64 19.56 -3.41 -11.55
C ALA A 64 19.30 -4.91 -11.39
N PHE A 65 18.46 -5.30 -10.43
CA PHE A 65 18.07 -6.69 -10.24
C PHE A 65 17.41 -7.24 -11.51
N PHE A 66 16.37 -6.57 -12.05
CA PHE A 66 15.66 -7.09 -13.21
C PHE A 66 16.48 -7.06 -14.50
N THR A 67 17.49 -6.19 -14.60
CA THR A 67 18.44 -6.19 -15.70
C THR A 67 19.38 -7.41 -15.62
N GLN A 68 19.97 -7.63 -14.44
CA GLN A 68 21.05 -8.61 -14.25
C GLN A 68 20.58 -10.01 -13.80
N ALA A 69 19.32 -10.17 -13.38
CA ALA A 69 18.82 -11.41 -12.79
C ALA A 69 18.91 -12.62 -13.74
N GLN A 70 19.54 -13.69 -13.29
CA GLN A 70 19.49 -14.99 -13.97
C GLN A 70 18.19 -15.73 -13.61
N ALA A 71 17.91 -16.84 -14.29
CA ALA A 71 16.68 -17.62 -14.08
C ALA A 71 16.43 -17.97 -12.60
N HIS A 72 17.45 -18.45 -11.88
CA HIS A 72 17.31 -18.84 -10.48
C HIS A 72 17.03 -17.65 -9.53
N HIS A 73 17.45 -16.43 -9.88
CA HIS A 73 17.10 -15.21 -9.11
C HIS A 73 15.60 -14.87 -9.23
N LEU A 74 15.01 -15.14 -10.40
CA LEU A 74 13.61 -14.88 -10.68
C LEU A 74 12.70 -15.96 -10.07
N ASP A 75 13.10 -17.23 -10.21
CA ASP A 75 12.22 -18.38 -9.91
C ASP A 75 12.34 -18.90 -8.47
N ALA A 76 13.33 -18.45 -7.71
CA ALA A 76 13.54 -18.88 -6.32
C ALA A 76 13.53 -17.70 -5.34
N ILE A 77 13.26 -18.02 -4.07
CA ILE A 77 13.36 -17.08 -2.95
C ILE A 77 14.59 -17.46 -2.12
N PRO A 78 15.51 -16.51 -1.82
CA PRO A 78 16.57 -16.76 -0.86
C PRO A 78 16.02 -17.22 0.49
N ARG A 79 16.66 -18.20 1.13
CA ARG A 79 16.19 -18.77 2.41
C ARG A 79 15.99 -17.71 3.49
N ILE A 80 16.89 -16.73 3.54
CA ILE A 80 16.84 -15.64 4.51
C ILE A 80 15.56 -14.80 4.41
N GLU A 81 15.08 -14.50 3.19
CA GLU A 81 13.85 -13.72 2.97
C GLU A 81 12.63 -14.45 3.55
N THR A 82 12.57 -15.77 3.37
CA THR A 82 11.49 -16.59 3.94
C THR A 82 11.58 -16.66 5.46
N SER A 83 12.79 -16.74 6.03
CA SER A 83 13.00 -16.73 7.48
C SER A 83 12.57 -15.40 8.09
N ILE A 84 12.92 -14.27 7.46
CA ILE A 84 12.50 -12.93 7.90
C ILE A 84 10.97 -12.85 7.86
N ALA A 85 10.34 -13.17 6.72
CA ALA A 85 8.89 -13.10 6.59
C ALA A 85 8.18 -13.93 7.69
N LYS A 86 8.70 -15.11 8.03
CA LYS A 86 8.19 -15.96 9.12
C LYS A 86 8.36 -15.35 10.51
N ALA A 87 9.47 -14.67 10.77
CA ALA A 87 9.80 -14.11 12.08
C ALA A 87 9.12 -12.76 12.40
N LEU A 88 8.71 -12.00 11.38
CA LEU A 88 8.04 -10.69 11.58
C LEU A 88 6.64 -10.86 12.21
N ASP A 89 6.21 -9.91 13.03
CA ASP A 89 4.82 -9.77 13.47
C ASP A 89 4.02 -8.83 12.55
N GLY A 90 4.73 -7.94 11.85
CA GLY A 90 4.14 -7.09 10.82
C GLY A 90 5.16 -6.34 9.96
N SER A 91 4.66 -5.58 8.99
CA SER A 91 5.50 -4.86 8.03
C SER A 91 4.88 -3.53 7.59
N ILE A 92 5.68 -2.48 7.52
CA ILE A 92 5.35 -1.19 6.92
C ILE A 92 6.14 -1.04 5.64
N ARG A 93 5.48 -0.94 4.49
CA ARG A 93 6.12 -0.67 3.20
C ARG A 93 5.84 0.77 2.77
N ILE A 94 6.89 1.53 2.52
CA ILE A 94 6.87 2.93 2.12
C ILE A 94 7.32 3.02 0.65
N LEU A 95 6.36 3.11 -0.25
CA LEU A 95 6.59 3.34 -1.67
C LEU A 95 7.27 4.70 -1.85
N SER A 96 8.39 4.72 -2.58
CA SER A 96 9.29 5.88 -2.65
C SER A 96 10.08 5.90 -3.95
N ALA A 97 9.43 5.57 -5.06
CA ALA A 97 10.06 5.56 -6.37
C ALA A 97 10.55 6.97 -6.74
N THR A 98 11.80 7.07 -7.18
CA THR A 98 12.38 8.29 -7.78
C THR A 98 12.27 8.28 -9.30
N ASN A 99 11.84 7.16 -9.89
CA ASN A 99 11.50 7.00 -11.30
C ASN A 99 10.43 5.90 -11.43
N THR A 100 9.20 6.27 -11.74
CA THR A 100 8.07 5.33 -11.89
C THR A 100 8.14 4.52 -13.19
N ARG A 101 9.02 4.89 -14.12
CA ARG A 101 9.24 4.23 -15.42
C ARG A 101 10.57 3.47 -15.50
N ALA A 102 11.25 3.27 -14.38
CA ALA A 102 12.56 2.60 -14.31
C ALA A 102 12.56 1.19 -14.94
N LEU A 103 11.40 0.50 -14.95
CA LEU A 103 11.29 -0.85 -15.52
C LEU A 103 10.69 -0.88 -16.92
N SER A 104 10.48 0.26 -17.58
CA SER A 104 9.85 0.35 -18.90
C SER A 104 10.51 -0.57 -19.94
N GLY A 105 11.85 -0.62 -19.95
CA GLY A 105 12.67 -1.46 -20.83
C GLY A 105 12.83 -2.94 -20.40
N ILE A 106 12.30 -3.34 -19.25
CA ILE A 106 12.43 -4.73 -18.74
C ILE A 106 11.35 -5.63 -19.35
N ASP A 107 11.72 -6.82 -19.81
CA ASP A 107 10.77 -7.85 -20.25
C ASP A 107 9.77 -8.18 -19.11
N PRO A 108 8.45 -7.96 -19.30
CA PRO A 108 7.43 -8.24 -18.29
C PRO A 108 7.45 -9.67 -17.77
N LYS A 109 7.86 -10.64 -18.60
CA LYS A 109 7.93 -12.05 -18.19
C LYS A 109 8.88 -12.24 -17.02
N ARG A 110 9.92 -11.42 -16.88
CA ARG A 110 10.85 -11.46 -15.73
C ARG A 110 10.13 -11.02 -14.46
N GLN A 111 9.35 -9.94 -14.51
CA GLN A 111 8.54 -9.45 -13.40
C GLN A 111 7.46 -10.48 -13.02
N THR A 112 6.78 -11.07 -14.00
CA THR A 112 5.78 -12.12 -13.78
C THR A 112 6.37 -13.35 -13.09
N ARG A 113 7.52 -13.86 -13.56
CA ARG A 113 8.21 -14.99 -12.92
C ARG A 113 8.60 -14.69 -11.48
N TYR A 114 9.20 -13.51 -11.26
CA TYR A 114 9.55 -13.03 -9.93
C TYR A 114 8.34 -13.00 -8.98
N ALA A 115 7.21 -12.47 -9.46
CA ALA A 115 5.97 -12.36 -8.70
C ALA A 115 5.36 -13.74 -8.39
N ILE A 116 5.34 -14.66 -9.35
CA ILE A 116 4.83 -16.04 -9.16
C ILE A 116 5.63 -16.76 -8.09
N ALA A 117 6.96 -16.73 -8.19
CA ALA A 117 7.85 -17.40 -7.23
C ALA A 117 7.63 -16.91 -5.79
N ARG A 118 7.24 -15.64 -5.61
CA ARG A 118 7.06 -15.00 -4.30
C ARG A 118 5.64 -15.03 -3.75
N ARG A 119 4.67 -15.62 -4.47
CA ARG A 119 3.28 -15.77 -3.99
C ARG A 119 3.17 -16.40 -2.59
N PRO A 120 3.88 -17.50 -2.27
CA PRO A 120 3.76 -18.12 -0.94
C PRO A 120 4.24 -17.21 0.19
N MET A 121 5.36 -16.51 -0.03
CA MET A 121 5.90 -15.54 0.93
C MET A 121 4.97 -14.34 1.09
N ARG A 122 4.43 -13.80 -0.01
CA ARG A 122 3.44 -12.70 0.04
C ARG A 122 2.21 -13.10 0.84
N LYS A 123 1.69 -14.32 0.66
CA LYS A 123 0.55 -14.84 1.45
C LYS A 123 0.87 -14.86 2.95
N LEU A 124 2.09 -15.25 3.31
CA LEU A 124 2.52 -15.27 4.71
C LEU A 124 2.62 -13.87 5.32
N ILE A 125 3.12 -12.89 4.57
CA ILE A 125 3.19 -11.48 5.02
C ILE A 125 1.78 -10.89 5.15
N LEU A 126 0.90 -11.11 4.17
CA LEU A 126 -0.47 -10.59 4.18
C LEU A 126 -1.39 -11.24 5.24
N ALA A 127 -0.98 -12.37 5.82
CA ALA A 127 -1.66 -13.00 6.95
C ALA A 127 -1.31 -12.35 8.30
N LYS A 128 -0.37 -11.41 8.32
CA LYS A 128 0.11 -10.68 9.50
C LYS A 128 -0.32 -9.21 9.42
N LYS A 129 0.12 -8.38 10.36
CA LYS A 129 -0.13 -6.94 10.28
C LYS A 129 0.67 -6.36 9.12
N TRP A 130 0.04 -5.54 8.29
CA TRP A 130 0.77 -4.85 7.24
C TRP A 130 0.17 -3.47 6.97
N ALA A 131 1.05 -2.53 6.63
CA ALA A 131 0.68 -1.21 6.16
C ALA A 131 1.47 -0.90 4.88
N LEU A 132 0.79 -0.37 3.88
CA LEU A 132 1.36 0.14 2.64
C LEU A 132 1.09 1.63 2.57
N THR A 133 2.15 2.40 2.43
CA THR A 133 2.08 3.83 2.28
C THR A 133 3.06 4.33 1.23
N LEU A 134 3.10 5.64 1.06
CA LEU A 134 3.81 6.37 0.03
C LEU A 134 4.56 7.52 0.71
N TYR A 135 5.83 7.69 0.38
CA TYR A 135 6.56 8.92 0.64
C TYR A 135 6.55 9.78 -0.63
N PRO A 136 6.18 11.07 -0.54
CA PRO A 136 6.20 11.98 -1.69
C PRO A 136 7.58 12.05 -2.34
N THR A 137 7.64 11.92 -3.66
CA THR A 137 8.85 12.08 -4.47
C THR A 137 8.53 12.90 -5.71
N GLU A 138 9.56 13.45 -6.36
CA GLU A 138 9.40 14.18 -7.62
C GLU A 138 8.72 13.32 -8.70
N ALA A 139 9.05 12.02 -8.79
CA ALA A 139 8.44 11.13 -9.78
C ALA A 139 6.93 10.96 -9.57
N TYR A 140 6.48 10.81 -8.33
CA TYR A 140 5.05 10.73 -8.05
C TYR A 140 4.33 12.06 -8.26
N ALA A 141 4.99 13.17 -7.95
CA ALA A 141 4.43 14.50 -8.21
C ALA A 141 4.24 14.72 -9.72
N GLN A 142 5.23 14.32 -10.53
CA GLN A 142 5.16 14.37 -12.00
C GLN A 142 4.03 13.49 -12.56
N ASP A 143 3.91 12.23 -12.09
CA ASP A 143 2.82 11.34 -12.51
C ASP A 143 1.42 11.89 -12.13
N ALA A 144 1.34 12.75 -11.12
CA ALA A 144 0.12 13.41 -10.67
C ALA A 144 -0.12 14.79 -11.28
N ASP A 145 0.74 15.25 -12.21
CA ASP A 145 0.72 16.61 -12.79
C ASP A 145 0.75 17.71 -11.70
N MET A 146 1.54 17.50 -10.65
CA MET A 146 1.69 18.40 -9.50
C MET A 146 3.15 18.80 -9.29
N SER A 147 3.40 19.98 -8.72
CA SER A 147 4.70 20.25 -8.09
C SER A 147 4.89 19.38 -6.84
N LEU A 148 6.14 19.10 -6.46
CA LEU A 148 6.44 18.29 -5.26
C LEU A 148 5.70 18.80 -4.01
N ARG A 149 5.71 20.13 -3.79
CA ARG A 149 5.03 20.72 -2.62
C ARG A 149 3.52 20.48 -2.64
N GLN A 150 2.86 20.61 -3.80
CA GLN A 150 1.43 20.33 -3.92
C GLN A 150 1.14 18.85 -3.66
N PHE A 151 1.98 17.96 -4.17
CA PHE A 151 1.83 16.52 -3.97
C PHE A 151 2.06 16.12 -2.51
N GLU A 152 3.05 16.70 -1.83
CA GLU A 152 3.26 16.53 -0.40
C GLU A 152 2.03 16.96 0.42
N ASP A 153 1.48 18.15 0.14
CA ASP A 153 0.27 18.64 0.80
C ASP A 153 -0.94 17.73 0.51
N PHE A 154 -1.04 17.20 -0.70
CA PHE A 154 -2.08 16.24 -1.08
C PHE A 154 -1.97 14.94 -0.27
N VAL A 155 -0.79 14.30 -0.25
CA VAL A 155 -0.55 13.06 0.52
C VAL A 155 -0.79 13.29 2.01
N PHE A 156 -0.37 14.44 2.53
CA PHE A 156 -0.55 14.80 3.93
C PHE A 156 -2.03 14.91 4.31
N ARG A 157 -2.82 15.65 3.53
CA ARG A 157 -4.27 15.80 3.76
C ARG A 157 -5.05 14.51 3.49
N ALA A 158 -4.65 13.72 2.50
CA ALA A 158 -5.25 12.41 2.22
C ALA A 158 -5.12 11.45 3.41
N ASN A 159 -4.11 11.66 4.28
CA ASN A 159 -3.91 10.90 5.50
C ASN A 159 -4.53 11.51 6.76
N PHE A 160 -5.32 12.59 6.60
CA PHE A 160 -5.86 13.43 7.69
C PHE A 160 -4.81 13.97 8.65
N LEU A 161 -3.55 14.09 8.20
CA LEU A 161 -2.46 14.57 9.05
C LEU A 161 -2.52 16.08 9.29
N ASP A 162 -3.33 16.79 8.51
CA ASP A 162 -3.73 18.19 8.74
C ASP A 162 -4.70 18.36 9.92
N ARG A 163 -5.16 17.26 10.52
CA ARG A 163 -6.06 17.27 11.67
C ARG A 163 -5.28 17.08 12.97
N PRO A 164 -5.71 17.69 14.09
CA PRO A 164 -5.03 17.53 15.39
C PRO A 164 -4.95 16.08 15.89
N ASN A 165 -5.90 15.23 15.48
CA ASN A 165 -5.90 13.81 15.80
C ASN A 165 -6.30 12.99 14.55
N PRO A 166 -5.33 12.58 13.73
CA PRO A 166 -5.59 11.83 12.50
C PRO A 166 -6.30 10.50 12.75
N ALA A 167 -5.93 9.77 13.81
CA ALA A 167 -6.59 8.51 14.19
C ALA A 167 -8.08 8.70 14.51
N LYS A 168 -8.44 9.79 15.20
CA LYS A 168 -9.84 10.15 15.43
C LYS A 168 -10.58 10.42 14.12
N ALA A 169 -9.96 11.13 13.17
CA ALA A 169 -10.55 11.41 11.87
C ALA A 169 -10.82 10.11 11.08
N TRP A 170 -9.89 9.16 11.09
CA TRP A 170 -10.10 7.84 10.48
C TRP A 170 -11.24 7.04 11.15
N ASN A 171 -11.32 7.06 12.49
CA ASN A 171 -12.42 6.42 13.22
C ASN A 171 -13.78 7.08 12.94
N GLU A 172 -13.82 8.40 12.70
CA GLU A 172 -15.04 9.10 12.28
C GLU A 172 -15.45 8.72 10.86
N LEU A 173 -14.49 8.55 9.95
CA LEU A 173 -14.75 8.02 8.61
C LEU A 173 -15.28 6.59 8.66
N GLU A 174 -14.69 5.73 9.50
CA GLU A 174 -15.17 4.36 9.69
C GLU A 174 -16.64 4.34 10.14
N LYS A 175 -17.02 5.19 11.11
CA LYS A 175 -18.43 5.30 11.54
C LYS A 175 -19.35 5.70 10.39
N LYS A 176 -18.90 6.55 9.45
CA LYS A 176 -19.67 6.89 8.24
C LYS A 176 -19.77 5.68 7.31
N HIS A 177 -18.66 4.96 7.09
CA HIS A 177 -18.64 3.74 6.29
C HIS A 177 -19.59 2.68 6.85
N GLN A 178 -19.60 2.43 8.16
CA GLN A 178 -20.49 1.45 8.76
C GLN A 178 -21.97 1.75 8.50
N LYS A 179 -22.36 3.03 8.47
CA LYS A 179 -23.73 3.43 8.08
C LYS A 179 -24.04 3.15 6.61
N LEU A 180 -23.04 3.28 5.73
CA LEU A 180 -23.20 2.96 4.30
C LEU A 180 -23.23 1.44 4.07
N ILE A 181 -22.32 0.70 4.70
CA ILE A 181 -22.28 -0.77 4.68
C ILE A 181 -23.61 -1.34 5.16
N ALA A 182 -24.19 -0.81 6.23
CA ALA A 182 -25.51 -1.23 6.70
C ALA A 182 -26.62 -1.10 5.65
N LYS A 183 -26.52 -0.12 4.73
CA LYS A 183 -27.46 0.04 3.61
C LYS A 183 -27.16 -0.88 2.43
N LEU A 184 -25.90 -1.31 2.28
CA LEU A 184 -25.46 -2.22 1.22
C LEU A 184 -25.66 -3.70 1.61
N ASN A 185 -25.77 -4.01 2.90
CA ASN A 185 -25.99 -5.36 3.40
C ASN A 185 -27.28 -5.97 2.81
N GLY A 186 -27.14 -7.16 2.23
CA GLY A 186 -28.24 -7.88 1.58
C GLY A 186 -28.44 -7.53 0.10
N ALA A 187 -27.65 -6.63 -0.47
CA ALA A 187 -27.64 -6.44 -1.92
C ALA A 187 -27.05 -7.66 -2.64
N ASP A 188 -27.68 -8.07 -3.74
CA ASP A 188 -27.27 -9.25 -4.52
C ASP A 188 -26.49 -8.89 -5.79
N GLN A 189 -26.56 -7.63 -6.23
CA GLN A 189 -25.99 -7.16 -7.49
C GLN A 189 -25.50 -5.71 -7.38
N VAL A 190 -24.44 -5.40 -8.11
CA VAL A 190 -23.99 -4.04 -8.40
C VAL A 190 -24.02 -3.83 -9.91
N ARG A 191 -24.52 -2.67 -10.35
CA ARG A 191 -24.47 -2.22 -11.75
C ARG A 191 -23.81 -0.84 -11.79
N ILE A 192 -22.71 -0.73 -12.52
CA ILE A 192 -21.94 0.50 -12.70
C ILE A 192 -22.28 1.02 -14.09
N VAL A 193 -22.88 2.21 -14.14
CA VAL A 193 -23.31 2.86 -15.39
C VAL A 193 -22.62 4.22 -15.52
N GLY A 194 -22.03 4.46 -16.68
CA GLY A 194 -21.36 5.70 -17.03
C GLY A 194 -21.06 5.76 -18.53
N ASP A 195 -20.39 6.81 -18.97
CA ASP A 195 -20.01 6.93 -20.37
C ASP A 195 -19.03 5.80 -20.77
N GLY A 196 -19.42 5.00 -21.75
CA GLY A 196 -18.71 3.79 -22.17
C GLY A 196 -18.67 2.64 -21.15
N THR A 197 -19.41 2.73 -20.04
CA THR A 197 -19.43 1.71 -18.98
C THR A 197 -20.87 1.29 -18.67
N ASP A 198 -21.15 0.00 -18.79
CA ASP A 198 -22.34 -0.65 -18.26
C ASP A 198 -21.91 -2.05 -17.82
N LEU A 199 -21.51 -2.18 -16.56
CA LEU A 199 -20.97 -3.41 -15.99
C LEU A 199 -21.84 -3.86 -14.83
N THR A 200 -22.32 -5.10 -14.91
CA THR A 200 -23.13 -5.73 -13.87
C THR A 200 -22.37 -6.92 -13.27
N MET A 201 -22.41 -7.04 -11.95
CA MET A 201 -21.77 -8.13 -11.21
C MET A 201 -22.64 -8.55 -10.02
N SER A 202 -22.64 -9.84 -9.68
CA SER A 202 -23.28 -10.31 -8.45
C SER A 202 -22.37 -10.10 -7.24
N ILE A 203 -22.97 -9.63 -6.14
CA ILE A 203 -22.36 -9.48 -4.80
C ILE A 203 -23.14 -10.28 -3.75
N LYS A 204 -23.97 -11.23 -4.19
CA LYS A 204 -24.82 -12.05 -3.32
C LYS A 204 -23.99 -12.75 -2.25
N GLY A 205 -24.38 -12.54 -0.99
CA GLY A 205 -23.72 -13.12 0.17
C GLY A 205 -22.30 -12.58 0.45
N ARG A 206 -21.88 -11.49 -0.21
CA ARG A 206 -20.57 -10.87 0.01
C ARG A 206 -20.64 -9.86 1.14
N THR A 207 -19.51 -9.70 1.83
CA THR A 207 -19.34 -8.71 2.90
C THR A 207 -18.65 -7.47 2.37
N PHE A 208 -19.04 -6.30 2.86
CA PHE A 208 -18.35 -5.04 2.59
C PHE A 208 -17.39 -4.71 3.72
N ILE A 209 -16.21 -4.21 3.36
CA ILE A 209 -15.12 -3.88 4.29
C ILE A 209 -14.84 -2.39 4.20
N SER A 210 -14.75 -1.74 5.35
CA SER A 210 -14.33 -0.35 5.47
C SER A 210 -12.80 -0.28 5.47
N SER A 211 -12.21 0.44 4.52
CA SER A 211 -10.78 0.69 4.47
C SER A 211 -10.48 2.06 5.07
N VAL A 212 -9.82 2.07 6.24
CA VAL A 212 -9.61 3.29 7.05
C VAL A 212 -8.19 3.33 7.60
N ALA A 213 -7.20 3.37 6.72
CA ALA A 213 -5.79 3.53 7.07
C ALA A 213 -5.19 2.48 8.03
N THR A 214 -5.79 1.29 8.12
CA THR A 214 -5.21 0.15 8.85
C THR A 214 -4.22 -0.65 8.00
N HIS A 215 -4.44 -0.68 6.68
CA HIS A 215 -3.59 -1.39 5.72
C HIS A 215 -3.07 -0.45 4.63
N ASN A 216 -3.94 0.11 3.79
CA ASN A 216 -3.53 1.14 2.82
C ASN A 216 -3.56 2.51 3.48
N VAL A 217 -2.50 3.31 3.34
CA VAL A 217 -2.35 4.62 3.96
C VAL A 217 -1.81 5.61 2.90
N PRO A 218 -2.65 6.46 2.27
CA PRO A 218 -4.05 6.75 2.58
C PRO A 218 -5.03 5.67 2.14
N SER A 219 -6.27 5.81 2.60
CA SER A 219 -7.42 4.99 2.21
C SER A 219 -8.71 5.83 2.19
N GLY A 220 -9.89 5.22 2.23
CA GLY A 220 -11.18 5.89 2.20
C GLY A 220 -12.26 5.14 1.42
N GLU A 221 -11.94 3.96 0.89
CA GLU A 221 -12.88 3.12 0.15
C GLU A 221 -13.70 2.20 1.06
N ILE A 222 -14.89 1.83 0.57
CA ILE A 222 -15.63 0.65 1.01
C ILE A 222 -15.56 -0.35 -0.13
N PHE A 223 -15.06 -1.55 0.14
CA PHE A 223 -14.81 -2.54 -0.91
C PHE A 223 -15.44 -3.89 -0.60
N THR A 224 -15.72 -4.65 -1.66
CA THR A 224 -16.15 -6.05 -1.63
C THR A 224 -15.65 -6.76 -2.87
N GLY A 225 -15.72 -8.09 -2.89
CA GLY A 225 -15.40 -8.89 -4.08
C GLY A 225 -16.70 -9.38 -4.74
N PRO A 226 -16.85 -9.29 -6.08
CA PRO A 226 -18.00 -9.88 -6.77
C PRO A 226 -17.90 -11.42 -6.78
N ILE A 227 -18.97 -12.11 -7.16
CA ILE A 227 -18.88 -13.51 -7.58
C ILE A 227 -18.04 -13.55 -8.85
N GLU A 228 -16.95 -14.32 -8.82
CA GLU A 228 -15.83 -14.25 -9.75
C GLU A 228 -16.23 -14.50 -11.21
N THR A 229 -17.32 -15.25 -11.43
CA THR A 229 -17.84 -15.63 -12.74
C THR A 229 -19.09 -14.84 -13.17
N SER A 230 -19.47 -13.80 -12.43
CA SER A 230 -20.76 -13.09 -12.62
C SER A 230 -20.67 -11.77 -13.38
N ALA A 231 -19.47 -11.35 -13.77
CA ALA A 231 -19.28 -10.07 -14.44
C ALA A 231 -19.80 -10.13 -15.89
N GLU A 232 -20.69 -9.21 -16.24
CA GLU A 232 -21.28 -9.08 -17.56
C GLU A 232 -21.39 -7.60 -17.95
N GLY A 233 -20.99 -7.28 -19.18
CA GLY A 233 -21.09 -5.92 -19.74
C GLY A 233 -19.76 -5.34 -20.19
N THR A 234 -19.65 -4.01 -20.18
CA THR A 234 -18.50 -3.26 -20.68
C THR A 234 -18.01 -2.27 -19.64
N ILE A 235 -16.69 -2.12 -19.53
CA ILE A 235 -16.05 -1.11 -18.68
C ILE A 235 -15.08 -0.28 -19.51
N ARG A 236 -15.11 1.04 -19.32
CA ARG A 236 -14.13 1.98 -19.86
C ARG A 236 -13.27 2.52 -18.72
N TYR A 237 -11.96 2.51 -18.93
CA TYR A 237 -10.99 3.12 -18.03
C TYR A 237 -10.59 4.50 -18.55
N ASP A 238 -10.66 5.51 -17.69
CA ASP A 238 -10.41 6.93 -17.98
C ASP A 238 -9.20 7.48 -17.21
N PHE A 239 -8.66 6.74 -16.24
CA PHE A 239 -7.43 7.07 -15.54
C PHE A 239 -6.27 6.16 -15.97
N PRO A 240 -5.06 6.72 -16.19
CA PRO A 240 -3.87 5.92 -16.47
C PRO A 240 -3.46 5.13 -15.22
N VAL A 241 -2.84 3.97 -15.45
CA VAL A 241 -2.23 3.15 -14.40
C VAL A 241 -0.76 2.98 -14.74
N CYS A 242 0.11 3.47 -13.84
CA CYS A 242 1.55 3.19 -13.90
C CYS A 242 1.85 1.91 -13.11
N GLU A 243 1.97 0.77 -13.79
CA GLU A 243 2.31 -0.53 -13.16
C GLU A 243 3.43 -1.24 -13.92
N GLY A 244 4.42 -1.76 -13.18
CA GLY A 244 5.54 -2.50 -13.78
C GLY A 244 6.44 -1.63 -14.67
N GLY A 245 6.43 -0.31 -14.47
CA GLY A 245 7.23 0.66 -15.21
C GLY A 245 6.55 1.24 -16.46
N ARG A 246 5.22 1.12 -16.58
CA ARG A 246 4.45 1.46 -17.78
C ARG A 246 3.07 1.97 -17.43
#